data_AF-A0A2H9L3Y6-F1
#
_entry.id   AF-A0A2H9L3Y6-F1
#
_cell.length_a   1.000
_cell.length_b   1.000
_cell.length_c   1.000
_cell.angle_alpha   90.00
_cell.angle_beta   90.00
_cell.angle_gamma   90.00
#
_symmetry.space_group_name_H-M   'P 1'
#
loop_
_entity.id
_entity.type
_entity.pdbx_description
1 polymer ?
#
loop_
_entity_poly.entity_id
_entity_poly.type
_entity_poly.pdbx_seq_one_letter_code
_entity_poly.pdbx_strand_id
1 'polypeptide(L)'
;MRAQTSVEYVFIVAFIVTLAVVVMITVLRETELNMAVGAARMAAFEEASAEGITLAEMDYSVSHGIVSLTPRLYGADGGAVPASEAVRQRITQRVKQVLAPYSQTENVYCVTATNYMYCA
;
A
#
# COMPACT_ATOMS: atom_id res chain seq x y z
N MET A 1 17.68 -7.70 49.78
CA MET A 1 16.92 -8.69 48.98
C MET A 1 15.67 -8.09 48.31
N ARG A 2 14.76 -7.36 48.99
CA ARG A 2 13.54 -6.78 48.34
C ARG A 2 13.78 -5.80 47.18
N ALA A 3 14.83 -4.98 47.25
CA ALA A 3 15.16 -4.02 46.20
C ALA A 3 15.68 -4.67 44.90
N GLN A 4 16.24 -5.88 44.99
CA GLN A 4 16.80 -6.59 43.84
C GLN A 4 15.67 -7.26 43.04
N THR A 5 14.68 -7.83 43.73
CA THR A 5 13.48 -8.40 43.12
C THR A 5 12.63 -7.34 42.42
N SER A 6 12.52 -6.12 42.97
CA SER A 6 11.78 -5.03 42.31
C SER A 6 12.43 -4.57 41.00
N VAL A 7 13.77 -4.59 40.92
CA VAL A 7 14.50 -4.20 39.70
C VAL A 7 14.31 -5.26 38.61
N GLU A 8 14.36 -6.54 38.95
CA GLU A 8 14.09 -7.65 38.03
C GLU A 8 12.67 -7.57 37.44
N TYR A 9 11.67 -7.25 38.26
CA TYR A 9 10.30 -7.03 37.78
C TYR A 9 10.19 -5.86 36.81
N VAL A 10 10.86 -4.74 37.07
CA VAL A 10 10.86 -3.58 36.16
C VAL A 10 11.51 -3.94 34.82
N PHE A 11 12.59 -4.72 34.82
CA PHE A 11 13.23 -5.20 33.59
C PHE A 11 12.32 -6.12 32.78
N ILE A 12 11.62 -7.05 33.45
CA ILE A 12 10.67 -7.96 32.76
C ILE A 12 9.53 -7.16 32.14
N VAL A 13 8.95 -6.21 32.88
CA VAL A 13 7.88 -5.35 32.37
C VAL A 13 8.38 -4.51 31.19
N ALA A 14 9.56 -3.91 31.30
CA ALA A 14 10.15 -3.14 30.21
C ALA A 14 10.37 -4.00 28.96
N PHE A 15 10.87 -5.23 29.12
CA PHE A 15 11.06 -6.16 28.01
C PHE A 15 9.74 -6.53 27.33
N ILE A 16 8.70 -6.83 28.10
CA ILE A 16 7.36 -7.14 27.57
C ILE A 16 6.80 -5.95 26.80
N VAL A 17 6.94 -4.74 27.33
CA VAL A 17 6.48 -3.51 26.66
C VAL A 17 7.23 -3.30 25.35
N THR A 18 8.56 -3.44 25.34
CA THR A 18 9.35 -3.33 24.11
C THR A 18 8.91 -4.36 23.07
N LEU A 19 8.70 -5.62 23.48
CA LEU A 19 8.28 -6.69 22.59
C LEU A 19 6.88 -6.40 22.01
N ALA A 20 5.94 -5.94 22.84
CA ALA A 20 4.61 -5.54 22.38
C ALA A 20 4.66 -4.38 21.38
N VAL A 21 5.51 -3.37 21.62
CA VAL A 21 5.68 -2.22 20.71
C VAL A 21 6.26 -2.67 19.35
N VAL A 22 7.29 -3.52 19.36
CA VAL A 22 7.91 -4.02 18.11
C VAL A 22 6.92 -4.82 17.26
N VAL A 23 6.12 -5.68 17.90
CA VAL A 23 5.07 -6.44 17.21
C VAL A 23 3.99 -5.50 16.66
N MET A 24 3.50 -4.56 17.48
CA MET A 24 2.48 -3.58 17.07
C MET A 24 2.93 -2.72 15.89
N ILE A 25 4.18 -2.26 15.85
CA ILE A 25 4.71 -1.47 14.72
C ILE A 25 4.66 -2.28 13.42
N THR A 26 4.98 -3.57 13.48
CA THR A 26 4.96 -4.45 12.31
C THR A 26 3.53 -4.64 11.80
N VAL A 27 2.59 -4.94 12.71
CA VAL A 27 1.17 -5.09 12.37
C VAL A 27 0.58 -3.81 11.80
N LEU A 28 0.90 -2.65 12.40
CA LEU A 28 0.45 -1.35 11.89
C LEU A 28 0.93 -1.11 10.45
N ARG A 29 2.20 -1.39 10.15
CA ARG A 29 2.75 -1.26 8.80
C ARG A 29 2.07 -2.17 7.78
N GLU A 30 1.75 -3.41 8.15
CA GLU A 30 1.00 -4.32 7.26
C GLU A 30 -0.44 -3.85 7.06
N THR A 31 -1.11 -3.36 8.10
CA THR A 31 -2.48 -2.81 7.96
C THR A 31 -2.51 -1.55 7.10
N GLU A 32 -1.53 -0.65 7.23
CA GLU A 32 -1.38 0.53 6.38
C GLU A 32 -1.18 0.13 4.91
N LEU A 33 -0.33 -0.86 4.65
CA LEU A 33 -0.11 -1.39 3.30
C LEU A 33 -1.39 -1.98 2.71
N ASN A 34 -2.10 -2.82 3.47
CA ASN A 34 -3.33 -3.44 3.01
C ASN A 34 -4.44 -2.41 2.74
N MET A 35 -4.56 -1.37 3.58
CA MET A 35 -5.51 -0.28 3.35
C MET A 35 -5.16 0.52 2.09
N ALA A 36 -3.87 0.83 1.89
CA ALA A 36 -3.40 1.52 0.71
C ALA A 36 -3.66 0.72 -0.58
N VAL A 37 -3.28 -0.56 -0.61
CA VAL A 37 -3.55 -1.46 -1.75
C VAL A 37 -5.06 -1.58 -2.01
N GLY A 38 -5.87 -1.70 -0.96
CA GLY A 38 -7.33 -1.74 -1.09
C GLY A 38 -7.91 -0.47 -1.70
N ALA A 39 -7.47 0.70 -1.24
CA ALA A 39 -7.89 1.99 -1.77
C ALA A 39 -7.45 2.19 -3.23
N ALA A 40 -6.23 1.79 -3.57
CA ALA A 40 -5.72 1.79 -4.93
C ALA A 40 -6.54 0.87 -5.85
N ARG A 41 -6.94 -0.32 -5.37
CA ARG A 41 -7.75 -1.25 -6.16
C ARG A 41 -9.12 -0.65 -6.49
N MET A 42 -9.76 -0.03 -5.49
CA MET A 42 -11.06 0.62 -5.68
C MET A 42 -10.95 1.80 -6.65
N ALA A 43 -9.92 2.63 -6.49
CA ALA A 43 -9.66 3.76 -7.37
C ALA A 43 -9.43 3.32 -8.83
N ALA A 44 -8.65 2.26 -9.02
CA ALA A 44 -8.40 1.68 -10.35
C ALA A 44 -9.67 1.06 -10.96
N PHE A 45 -10.51 0.45 -10.14
CA PHE A 45 -11.78 -0.14 -10.58
C PHE A 45 -12.79 0.94 -11.01
N GLU A 46 -12.93 2.01 -10.23
CA GLU A 46 -13.79 3.16 -10.58
C GLU A 46 -13.41 3.75 -11.94
N GLU A 47 -12.11 3.98 -12.16
CA GLU A 47 -11.61 4.57 -13.41
C GLU A 47 -11.77 3.60 -14.59
N ALA A 48 -11.41 2.32 -14.41
CA ALA A 48 -11.56 1.32 -15.47
C ALA A 48 -13.03 1.14 -15.89
N SER A 49 -13.96 1.12 -14.91
CA SER A 49 -15.40 1.03 -15.14
C SER A 49 -15.93 2.24 -15.93
N ALA A 50 -15.44 3.44 -15.63
CA ALA A 50 -15.81 4.66 -16.36
C ALA A 50 -15.38 4.62 -17.84
N GLU A 51 -14.30 3.89 -18.16
CA GLU A 51 -13.82 3.69 -19.53
C GLU A 51 -14.40 2.44 -20.23
N GLY A 52 -15.31 1.70 -19.58
CA GLY A 52 -15.90 0.48 -20.12
C GLY A 52 -14.94 -0.71 -20.15
N ILE A 53 -13.89 -0.68 -19.32
CA ILE A 53 -12.87 -1.73 -19.22
C ILE A 53 -13.02 -2.44 -17.87
N THR A 54 -12.82 -3.76 -17.84
CA THR A 54 -12.89 -4.51 -16.59
C THR A 54 -11.50 -4.59 -15.95
N LEU A 55 -11.35 -4.04 -14.74
CA LEU A 55 -10.17 -4.30 -13.90
C LEU A 55 -10.27 -5.72 -13.35
N ALA A 56 -9.38 -6.59 -13.80
CA ALA A 56 -9.33 -7.99 -13.40
C ALA A 56 -8.81 -8.15 -11.97
N GLU A 57 -7.62 -7.59 -11.77
CA GLU A 57 -6.79 -7.77 -10.61
C GLU A 57 -5.79 -6.63 -10.57
N MET A 58 -5.28 -6.34 -9.39
CA MET A 58 -4.19 -5.41 -9.21
C MET A 58 -3.15 -6.12 -8.36
N ASP A 59 -2.11 -6.61 -9.04
CA ASP A 59 -0.98 -7.22 -8.35
C ASP A 59 -0.17 -6.13 -7.67
N TYR A 60 0.53 -6.48 -6.60
CA TYR A 60 1.51 -5.60 -5.99
C TYR A 60 2.76 -6.37 -5.60
N SER A 61 3.91 -5.72 -5.69
CA SER A 61 5.17 -6.24 -5.19
C SER A 61 5.84 -5.21 -4.29
N VAL A 62 6.48 -5.68 -3.23
CA VAL A 62 7.19 -4.82 -2.28
C VAL A 62 8.68 -5.11 -2.36
N SER A 63 9.48 -4.12 -2.75
CA SER A 63 10.94 -4.22 -2.85
C SER A 63 11.58 -2.94 -2.32
N HIS A 64 12.48 -3.06 -1.33
CA HIS A 64 13.21 -1.92 -0.75
C HIS A 64 12.32 -0.75 -0.29
N GLY A 65 11.12 -1.03 0.24
CA GLY A 65 10.16 -0.01 0.65
C GLY A 65 9.36 0.62 -0.50
N ILE A 66 9.52 0.10 -1.72
CA ILE A 66 8.76 0.47 -2.91
C ILE A 66 7.66 -0.57 -3.14
N VAL A 67 6.42 -0.12 -3.21
CA VAL A 67 5.24 -0.91 -3.53
C VAL A 67 4.91 -0.66 -5.00
N SER A 68 5.26 -1.58 -5.88
CA SER A 68 4.89 -1.52 -7.29
C SER A 68 3.54 -2.16 -7.51
N LEU A 69 2.55 -1.37 -7.92
CA LEU A 69 1.19 -1.76 -8.26
C LEU A 69 1.12 -2.03 -9.76
N THR A 70 0.57 -3.17 -10.16
CA THR A 70 0.44 -3.54 -11.57
C THR A 70 -1.01 -3.91 -11.87
N PRO A 71 -1.81 -2.99 -12.42
CA PRO A 71 -3.19 -3.28 -12.78
C PRO A 71 -3.23 -4.23 -13.99
N ARG A 72 -3.99 -5.32 -13.88
CA ARG A 72 -4.33 -6.22 -14.98
C ARG A 72 -5.72 -5.86 -15.50
N LEU A 73 -5.80 -5.60 -16.80
CA LEU A 73 -7.02 -5.15 -17.46
C LEU A 73 -7.49 -6.23 -18.46
N TYR A 74 -8.78 -6.58 -18.39
CA TYR A 74 -9.42 -7.45 -19.37
C TYR A 74 -10.29 -6.63 -20.31
N GLY A 75 -10.24 -6.97 -21.59
CA GLY A 75 -11.18 -6.47 -22.59
C GLY A 75 -12.57 -7.08 -22.40
N ALA A 76 -13.53 -6.58 -23.17
CA ALA A 76 -14.90 -7.11 -23.20
C ALA A 76 -14.96 -8.62 -23.47
N ASP A 77 -13.96 -9.16 -24.16
CA ASP A 77 -13.86 -10.57 -24.54
C ASP A 77 -13.17 -11.45 -23.47
N GLY A 78 -12.85 -10.90 -22.29
CA GLY A 78 -12.16 -11.61 -21.20
C GLY A 78 -10.67 -11.88 -21.46
N GLY A 79 -10.15 -11.51 -22.64
CA GLY A 79 -8.73 -11.56 -22.95
C GLY A 79 -7.95 -10.43 -22.25
N ALA A 80 -6.70 -10.72 -21.84
CA ALA A 80 -5.79 -9.69 -21.34
C ALA A 80 -5.57 -8.66 -22.45
N VAL A 81 -6.11 -7.46 -22.26
CA VAL A 81 -5.96 -6.39 -23.25
C VAL A 81 -4.83 -5.50 -22.78
N PRO A 82 -3.83 -5.19 -23.63
CA PRO A 82 -2.94 -4.08 -23.37
C PRO A 82 -3.81 -2.82 -23.41
N ALA A 83 -4.28 -2.37 -22.25
CA ALA A 83 -4.98 -1.11 -22.18
C ALA A 83 -4.10 -0.03 -22.80
N SER A 84 -4.71 0.89 -23.55
CA SER A 84 -3.97 1.99 -24.14
C SER A 84 -3.14 2.69 -23.05
N GLU A 85 -1.95 3.17 -23.41
CA GLU A 85 -1.05 3.81 -22.46
C GLU A 85 -1.73 4.96 -21.70
N ALA A 86 -2.70 5.62 -22.35
CA ALA A 86 -3.56 6.64 -21.75
C ALA A 86 -4.46 6.10 -20.62
N VAL A 87 -5.08 4.92 -20.79
CA VAL A 87 -5.90 4.28 -19.74
C VAL A 87 -5.02 3.93 -18.54
N ARG A 88 -3.85 3.33 -18.79
CA ARG A 88 -2.90 2.98 -17.73
C ARG A 88 -2.45 4.23 -16.96
N GLN A 89 -2.20 5.33 -17.67
CA GLN A 89 -1.84 6.60 -17.04
C GLN A 89 -2.97 7.18 -16.19
N ARG A 90 -4.23 7.13 -16.65
CA ARG A 90 -5.39 7.63 -15.87
C ARG A 90 -5.65 6.82 -14.61
N ILE A 91 -5.65 5.48 -14.74
CA ILE A 91 -5.76 4.57 -13.59
C ILE A 91 -4.64 4.88 -12.58
N THR A 92 -3.41 5.03 -13.08
CA THR A 92 -2.25 5.38 -12.25
C THR A 92 -2.44 6.73 -11.57
N GLN A 93 -2.90 7.77 -12.28
CA GLN A 93 -3.18 9.08 -11.71
C GLN A 93 -4.30 9.03 -10.65
N ARG A 94 -5.36 8.26 -10.88
CA ARG A 94 -6.46 8.11 -9.93
C ARG A 94 -6.00 7.39 -8.65
N VAL A 95 -5.24 6.32 -8.79
CA VAL A 95 -4.59 5.62 -7.67
C VAL A 95 -3.71 6.57 -6.86
N LYS A 96 -2.94 7.43 -7.53
CA LYS A 96 -2.08 8.43 -6.88
C LYS A 96 -2.86 9.46 -6.07
N GLN A 97 -3.96 9.98 -6.60
CA GLN A 97 -4.81 10.95 -5.89
C GLN A 97 -5.36 10.36 -4.59
N VAL A 98 -5.71 9.08 -4.59
CA VAL A 98 -6.24 8.38 -3.41
C VAL A 98 -5.13 8.06 -2.41
N LEU A 99 -3.96 7.64 -2.88
CA LEU A 99 -2.85 7.24 -2.01
C LEU A 99 -2.10 8.41 -1.37
N ALA A 100 -1.87 9.51 -2.11
CA ALA A 100 -1.31 10.73 -1.52
C ALA A 100 -1.88 11.99 -2.18
N PRO A 101 -3.00 12.50 -1.67
CA PRO A 101 -3.64 13.71 -2.20
C PRO A 101 -2.76 14.97 -2.08
N TYR A 102 -1.70 14.94 -1.26
CA TYR A 102 -0.81 16.07 -0.97
C TYR A 102 0.66 15.85 -1.36
N SER A 103 0.98 14.76 -2.08
CA SER A 103 2.37 14.46 -2.44
C SER A 103 2.91 15.46 -3.47
N GLN A 104 3.97 16.19 -3.10
CA GLN A 104 4.69 17.13 -3.97
C GLN A 104 5.78 16.47 -4.84
N THR A 105 5.93 15.13 -4.80
CA THR A 105 6.95 14.45 -5.62
C THR A 105 6.49 14.31 -7.07
N GLU A 106 7.16 15.02 -7.97
CA GLU A 106 6.94 15.18 -9.43
C GLU A 106 7.23 13.93 -10.29
N ASN A 107 7.12 12.70 -9.75
CA ASN A 107 7.33 11.51 -10.57
C ASN A 107 5.99 10.96 -11.04
N VAL A 108 5.70 10.98 -12.34
CA VAL A 108 4.38 10.64 -12.95
C VAL A 108 3.89 9.23 -12.56
N TYR A 109 4.79 8.35 -12.10
CA TYR A 109 4.50 6.96 -11.77
C TYR A 109 4.60 6.60 -10.28
N CYS A 110 5.24 7.41 -9.44
CA CYS A 110 5.44 7.09 -8.02
C CYS A 110 4.87 8.15 -7.07
N VAL A 111 4.48 7.74 -5.87
CA VAL A 111 3.92 8.56 -4.80
C VAL A 111 4.35 8.00 -3.45
N THR A 112 4.79 8.86 -2.53
CA THR A 112 5.07 8.43 -1.15
C THR A 112 3.84 8.61 -0.29
N ALA A 113 3.39 7.53 0.35
CA ALA A 113 2.29 7.55 1.31
C ALA A 113 2.67 6.68 2.51
N THR A 114 2.28 7.09 3.71
CA THR A 114 2.65 6.40 4.96
C THR A 114 4.16 6.14 5.06
N ASN A 115 4.58 4.87 5.13
CA ASN A 115 5.96 4.41 5.26
C ASN A 115 6.54 3.85 3.95
N TYR A 116 5.80 3.91 2.84
CA TYR A 116 6.15 3.25 1.57
C TYR A 116 6.09 4.21 0.37
N MET A 117 6.90 3.91 -0.64
CA MET A 117 6.80 4.56 -1.95
C MET A 117 5.97 3.68 -2.89
N TYR A 118 4.78 4.13 -3.27
CA TYR A 118 3.88 3.42 -4.18
C TYR A 118 4.13 3.86 -5.62
N CYS A 119 4.46 2.92 -6.50
CA CYS A 119 4.65 3.17 -7.93
C CYS A 119 3.63 2.34 -8.74
N ALA A 120 3.09 2.88 -9.83
CA ALA A 120 2.14 2.20 -10.72
C ALA A 120 2.57 2.28 -12.19
#